data_AF-A0A9E5NKI5-F1
#
_entry.id   AF-A0A9E5NKI5-F1
#
_cell.length_a   1.000
_cell.length_b   1.000
_cell.length_c   1.000
_cell.angle_alpha   90.00
_cell.angle_beta   90.00
_cell.angle_gamma   90.00
#
_symmetry.space_group_name_H-M   'P 1'
#
loop_
_entity.id
_entity.type
_entity.pdbx_description
1 polymer ?
#
loop_
_entity_poly.entity_id
_entity_poly.type
_entity_poly.pdbx_seq_one_letter_code
_entity_poly.pdbx_strand_id
1 'polypeptide(L)' 'GVHAIFVNGSMGAFNLLADVEQERAIGIVVDQVAGRVPVMAGVSDTATRLVIDKAHRAQELGADCLSVLPPYYG' A
#
# COMPACT_ATOMS: atom_id res chain seq x y z
N GLY A 1 -14.57 -8.85 14.71
CA GLY A 1 -14.15 -7.88 13.68
C GLY A 1 -12.89 -8.40 13.01
N VAL A 2 -12.25 -7.59 12.15
CA VAL A 2 -10.93 -7.87 11.57
C VAL A 2 -9.84 -7.10 12.34
N HIS A 3 -8.59 -7.54 12.26
CA HIS A 3 -7.47 -6.92 12.99
C HIS A 3 -6.82 -5.73 12.25
N ALA A 4 -6.89 -5.73 10.92
CA ALA A 4 -6.32 -4.69 10.06
C ALA A 4 -6.95 -4.79 8.67
N ILE A 5 -6.79 -3.73 7.85
CA ILE A 5 -7.07 -3.76 6.42
C ILE A 5 -5.75 -3.71 5.65
N PHE A 6 -5.58 -4.64 4.72
CA PHE A 6 -4.43 -4.66 3.82
C PHE A 6 -4.84 -4.20 2.42
N VAL A 7 -4.30 -3.07 1.97
CA VAL A 7 -4.55 -2.48 0.65
C VAL A 7 -3.35 -2.69 -0.27
N ASN A 8 -3.57 -2.78 -1.58
CA ASN A 8 -2.54 -3.01 -2.60
C ASN A 8 -1.72 -4.30 -2.40
N GLY A 9 -2.33 -5.34 -1.81
CA GLY A 9 -1.79 -6.69 -1.89
C GLY A 9 -2.00 -7.32 -3.28
N SER A 10 -1.53 -8.55 -3.48
CA SER A 10 -1.77 -9.31 -4.73
C SER A 10 -3.26 -9.44 -5.07
N MET A 11 -4.10 -9.66 -4.05
CA MET A 11 -5.57 -9.69 -4.21
C MET A 11 -6.19 -8.33 -4.56
N GLY A 12 -5.47 -7.24 -4.25
CA GLY A 12 -5.83 -5.88 -4.68
C GLY A 12 -5.30 -5.54 -6.08
N ALA A 13 -4.67 -6.50 -6.77
CA ALA A 13 -4.14 -6.36 -8.12
C ALA A 13 -3.20 -5.16 -8.31
N PHE A 14 -2.36 -4.86 -7.31
CA PHE A 14 -1.48 -3.69 -7.33
C PHE A 14 -0.64 -3.59 -8.61
N ASN A 15 -0.20 -4.72 -9.17
CA ASN A 15 0.61 -4.79 -10.38
C ASN A 15 -0.13 -4.40 -11.67
N LEU A 16 -1.45 -4.22 -11.62
CA LEU A 16 -2.28 -3.78 -12.75
C LEU A 16 -2.72 -2.33 -12.63
N LEU A 17 -2.36 -1.66 -11.53
CA LEU A 17 -2.75 -0.28 -11.23
C LEU A 17 -1.57 0.66 -11.47
N ALA A 18 -1.85 1.84 -12.03
CA ALA A 18 -0.88 2.92 -12.04
C ALA A 18 -0.59 3.40 -10.62
N ASP A 19 0.60 3.97 -10.38
CA ASP A 19 1.00 4.41 -9.04
C ASP A 19 -0.01 5.39 -8.41
N VAL A 20 -0.54 6.33 -9.21
CA VAL A 20 -1.59 7.27 -8.76
C VAL A 20 -2.90 6.58 -8.35
N GLU A 21 -3.22 5.43 -8.94
CA GLU A 21 -4.40 4.64 -8.58
C GLU A 21 -4.15 3.86 -7.29
N GLN A 22 -2.94 3.33 -7.12
CA GLN A 22 -2.50 2.69 -5.87
C GLN A 22 -2.52 3.68 -4.69
N GLU A 23 -2.02 4.90 -4.89
CA GLU A 23 -2.09 5.98 -3.92
C GLU A 23 -3.53 6.35 -3.57
N ARG A 24 -4.38 6.50 -4.60
CA ARG A 24 -5.80 6.79 -4.40
C ARG A 24 -6.49 5.69 -3.61
N ALA A 25 -6.18 4.42 -3.87
CA ALA A 25 -6.72 3.30 -3.12
C ALA A 25 -6.32 3.35 -1.64
N ILE A 26 -5.06 3.67 -1.33
CA ILE A 26 -4.60 3.85 0.06
C ILE A 26 -5.38 4.98 0.72
N GLY A 27 -5.47 6.15 0.08
CA GLY A 27 -6.18 7.30 0.64
C GLY A 27 -7.66 7.02 0.92
N ILE A 28 -8.36 6.34 0.00
CA ILE A 28 -9.74 5.91 0.20
C ILE A 28 -9.83 4.95 1.39
N VAL A 29 -8.96 3.95 1.47
CA VAL A 29 -9.00 2.97 2.56
C VAL A 29 -8.74 3.64 3.91
N VAL A 30 -7.75 4.51 4.01
CA VAL A 30 -7.44 5.24 5.25
C VAL A 30 -8.62 6.12 5.68
N ASP A 31 -9.18 6.92 4.76
CA ASP A 31 -10.37 7.75 5.01
C ASP A 31 -11.56 6.91 5.49
N GLN A 32 -11.86 5.82 4.78
CA GLN A 32 -12.98 4.96 5.12
C GLN A 32 -12.76 4.19 6.42
N VAL A 33 -11.54 3.75 6.71
CA VAL A 33 -11.25 3.04 7.96
C VAL A 33 -11.40 3.98 9.16
N ALA A 34 -11.06 5.26 9.02
CA ALA A 34 -11.25 6.29 10.03
C ALA A 34 -10.69 5.89 11.41
N GLY A 35 -9.50 5.28 11.42
CA GLY A 35 -8.79 4.86 12.64
C GLY A 35 -9.40 3.68 13.40
N ARG A 36 -10.43 3.00 12.87
CA ARG A 36 -11.10 1.88 13.56
C ARG A 36 -10.22 0.64 13.70
N VAL A 37 -9.36 0.40 12.70
CA VAL A 37 -8.34 -0.65 12.67
C VAL A 37 -7.12 -0.13 11.92
N PRO A 38 -5.91 -0.69 12.13
CA PRO A 38 -4.75 -0.31 11.35
C PRO A 38 -4.90 -0.58 9.84
N VAL A 39 -4.27 0.26 9.02
CA VAL A 39 -4.16 0.10 7.57
C VAL A 39 -2.72 -0.26 7.20
N MET A 40 -2.56 -1.41 6.54
CA MET A 40 -1.30 -1.84 5.95
C MET A 40 -1.31 -1.58 4.45
N ALA A 41 -0.28 -0.92 3.91
CA ALA A 41 -0.17 -0.61 2.49
C ALA A 41 0.90 -1.46 1.80
N GLY A 42 0.52 -2.12 0.70
CA GLY A 42 1.47 -2.75 -0.22
C GLY A 42 2.22 -1.72 -1.04
N VAL A 43 3.55 -1.74 -0.99
CA VAL A 43 4.43 -0.77 -1.68
C VAL A 43 5.52 -1.45 -2.51
N SER A 44 5.30 -2.70 -2.90
CA SER A 44 6.29 -3.51 -3.61
C SER A 44 6.44 -3.08 -5.06
N ASP A 45 7.68 -3.10 -5.54
CA ASP A 45 8.05 -2.79 -6.91
C ASP A 45 9.33 -3.55 -7.30
N THR A 46 9.71 -3.49 -8.57
CA THR A 46 10.87 -4.14 -9.18
C THR A 46 12.21 -3.48 -8.85
N ALA A 47 12.21 -2.23 -8.37
CA ALA A 47 13.43 -1.52 -8.00
C ALA A 47 13.30 -0.92 -6.59
N THR A 48 14.36 -1.04 -5.77
CA THR A 48 14.38 -0.53 -4.40
C THR A 48 14.04 0.96 -4.30
N ARG A 49 14.52 1.78 -5.26
CA ARG A 49 14.18 3.22 -5.29
C ARG A 49 12.68 3.48 -5.40
N LEU A 50 11.97 2.69 -6.22
CA LEU A 50 10.53 2.84 -6.43
C LEU A 50 9.76 2.40 -5.17
N VAL A 51 10.22 1.35 -4.50
CA VAL A 51 9.66 0.90 -3.21
C VAL A 51 9.80 1.99 -2.15
N ILE A 52 10.94 2.68 -2.10
CA ILE A 52 11.18 3.78 -1.16
C ILE A 52 10.23 4.95 -1.44
N ASP A 53 10.08 5.36 -2.71
CA ASP A 53 9.17 6.44 -3.09
C ASP A 53 7.72 6.11 -2.71
N LYS A 54 7.27 4.88 -3.00
CA LYS A 54 5.93 4.38 -2.62
C LYS A 54 5.74 4.29 -1.12
N ALA A 55 6.77 3.90 -0.37
CA ALA A 55 6.75 3.83 1.09
C ALA A 55 6.54 5.21 1.72
N HIS A 56 7.28 6.22 1.27
CA HIS A 56 7.08 7.60 1.72
C HIS A 56 5.67 8.09 1.43
N ARG A 57 5.18 7.83 0.22
CA ARG A 57 3.85 8.25 -0.18
C ARG A 57 2.73 7.57 0.62
N ALA A 58 2.84 6.27 0.87
CA ALA A 58 1.91 5.53 1.70
C ALA A 58 1.89 6.06 3.14
N GLN A 59 3.05 6.43 3.69
CA GLN A 59 3.15 7.06 5.01
C GLN A 59 2.45 8.43 5.04
N GLU A 60 2.66 9.28 4.04
CA GLU A 60 1.98 10.59 3.91
C GLU A 60 0.45 10.45 3.85
N LEU A 61 -0.03 9.37 3.22
CA LEU A 61 -1.46 9.05 3.10
C LEU A 61 -2.07 8.45 4.38
N GLY A 62 -1.25 8.19 5.41
CA GLY A 62 -1.72 7.71 6.71
C GLY A 62 -1.77 6.19 6.87
N ALA A 63 -0.99 5.43 6.10
CA ALA A 63 -0.82 4.00 6.37
C ALA A 63 -0.03 3.78 7.68
N ASP A 64 -0.46 2.82 8.51
CA ASP A 64 0.18 2.48 9.78
C ASP A 64 1.36 1.52 9.61
N CYS A 65 1.33 0.71 8.56
CA CYS A 65 2.33 -0.31 8.26
C CYS A 65 2.54 -0.46 6.75
N LEU A 66 3.73 -0.92 6.38
CA LEU A 66 4.07 -1.23 4.99
C LEU A 66 4.24 -2.73 4.78
N SER A 67 3.79 -3.22 3.63
CA SER A 67 4.04 -4.58 3.15
C SER A 67 4.96 -4.53 1.93
N VAL A 68 6.10 -5.20 2.03
CA VAL A 68 7.13 -5.24 1.00
C VAL A 68 7.46 -6.69 0.69
N LEU A 69 7.21 -7.09 -0.55
CA LEU A 69 7.60 -8.38 -1.08
C LEU A 69 9.11 -8.41 -1.36
N PRO A 70 9.77 -9.58 -1.30
CA PRO A 70 11.10 -9.74 -1.86
C PRO A 70 11.15 -9.27 -3.32
N PRO A 71 12.30 -8.79 -3.82
CA PRO A 71 12.46 -8.42 -5.22
C PRO A 71 11.99 -9.54 -6.16
N TYR A 72 11.32 -9.16 -7.23
CA TYR A 72 10.71 -10.08 -8.19
C TYR A 72 11.07 -9.66 -9.63
N TYR A 73 11.10 -10.63 -10.55
CA TYR A 73 11.58 -10.48 -11.94
C TYR A 73 13.06 -10.09 -12.11
N GLY A 74 13.88 -10.34 -11.08
CA GLY A 74 15.35 -10.22 -11.14
C GLY A 74 16.02 -11.34 -11.92
#